data_AF-A0A1Y5EZJ7-F1
#
_entry.id   AF-A0A1Y5EZJ7-F1
#
_cell.length_a   1.000
_cell.length_b   1.000
_cell.length_c   1.000
_cell.angle_alpha   90.00
_cell.angle_beta   90.00
_cell.angle_gamma   90.00
#
_symmetry.space_group_name_H-M   'P 1'
#
loop_
_entity.id
_entity.type
_entity.pdbx_description
1 polymer ?
#
loop_
_entity_poly.entity_id
_entity_poly.type
_entity_poly.pdbx_seq_one_letter_code
_entity_poly.pdbx_strand_id
1 'polypeptide(L)' 'MARIAGINVPVQKHTVIALTSIYGIGSTRAQEICAAAAVAP' A
#
# COMPACT_ATOMS: atom_id res chain seq x y z
N MET A 1 -3.48 -4.58 -11.97
CA MET A 1 -4.48 -4.28 -10.92
C MET A 1 -4.17 -5.20 -9.74
N ALA A 2 -3.60 -4.68 -8.65
CA ALA A 2 -3.33 -5.50 -7.46
C ALA A 2 -4.58 -5.49 -6.57
N ARG A 3 -5.02 -6.66 -6.11
CA ARG A 3 -6.13 -6.77 -5.17
C ARG A 3 -5.58 -7.11 -3.79
N ILE A 4 -5.74 -6.20 -2.83
CA ILE A 4 -5.21 -6.35 -1.47
C ILE A 4 -6.37 -6.20 -0.50
N ALA A 5 -6.52 -7.14 0.42
CA ALA A 5 -7.59 -7.19 1.43
C ALA A 5 -9.01 -7.01 0.87
N GLY A 6 -9.26 -7.48 -0.36
CA GLY A 6 -10.56 -7.39 -1.02
C GLY A 6 -10.80 -6.12 -1.83
N ILE A 7 -9.93 -5.10 -1.73
CA ILE A 7 -10.01 -3.84 -2.49
C ILE A 7 -9.08 -3.83 -3.71
N ASN A 8 -9.41 -3.02 -4.72
CA ASN A 8 -8.52 -2.74 -5.83
C ASN A 8 -7.55 -1.60 -5.47
N VAL A 9 -6.26 -1.91 -5.48
CA VAL A 9 -5.20 -0.94 -5.18
C VAL A 9 -4.80 -0.20 -6.47
N PRO A 10 -4.70 1.14 -6.45
CA PRO A 10 -4.34 1.92 -7.63
C PRO A 10 -2.91 1.57 -8.09
N VAL A 11 -2.76 1.26 -9.38
CA VAL A 11 -1.53 0.71 -9.99
C VAL A 11 -0.53 1.75 -10.52
N GLN A 12 -0.90 3.03 -10.50
CA GLN A 12 -0.12 4.15 -11.06
C GLN A 12 0.16 5.19 -9.98
N LYS A 13 0.59 4.69 -8.80
CA LYS A 13 1.00 5.48 -7.64
C LYS A 13 2.14 4.75 -6.93
N HIS A 14 2.94 5.51 -6.17
CA HIS A 14 3.88 4.96 -5.19
C HIS A 14 3.16 3.95 -4.28
N THR A 15 3.79 2.81 -4.02
CA THR A 15 3.19 1.71 -3.27
C THR A 15 2.74 2.18 -1.89
N VAL A 16 3.49 3.10 -1.27
CA VAL A 16 3.11 3.72 0.02
C VAL A 16 1.75 4.43 -0.07
N ILE A 17 1.51 5.21 -1.12
CA ILE A 17 0.23 5.95 -1.32
C ILE A 17 -0.89 5.01 -1.76
N ALA A 18 -0.54 3.97 -2.52
CA ALA A 18 -1.51 2.99 -2.96
C ALA A 18 -2.08 2.22 -1.75
N LEU A 19 -1.23 1.86 -0.78
CA LEU A 19 -1.62 1.19 0.46
C LEU A 19 -2.51 2.03 1.37
N THR A 20 -2.38 3.37 1.37
CA THR A 20 -3.27 4.23 2.17
C THR A 20 -4.72 4.27 1.68
N SER A 21 -4.99 3.70 0.50
CA SER A 21 -6.36 3.52 0.00
C SER A 21 -7.11 2.41 0.74
N ILE A 22 -6.38 1.58 1.51
CA ILE A 22 -6.94 0.50 2.33
C ILE A 22 -7.36 1.09 3.68
N TYR A 23 -8.61 0.86 4.07
CA TYR A 23 -9.13 1.32 5.35
C TYR A 23 -8.29 0.78 6.52
N GLY A 24 -7.85 1.68 7.41
CA GLY A 24 -7.00 1.34 8.56
C GLY A 24 -5.49 1.30 8.28
N ILE A 25 -5.05 1.59 7.05
CA ILE A 25 -3.64 1.77 6.70
C ILE A 25 -3.36 3.26 6.46
N GLY A 26 -2.65 3.89 7.39
CA GLY A 26 -2.13 5.25 7.25
C GLY A 26 -0.72 5.26 6.64
N SER A 27 -0.12 6.45 6.54
CA SER A 27 1.23 6.63 5.97
C SER A 27 2.32 5.84 6.73
N THR A 28 2.29 5.83 8.06
CA THR A 28 3.25 5.09 8.90
C THR A 28 3.19 3.60 8.63
N ARG A 29 1.98 3.02 8.67
CA ARG A 29 1.78 1.59 8.38
C ARG A 29 2.13 1.23 6.95
N ALA A 30 1.82 2.10 5.99
CA ALA A 30 2.17 1.88 4.60
C ALA A 30 3.69 1.81 4.40
N GLN A 31 4.47 2.68 5.07
CA GLN A 31 5.93 2.62 5.04
C GLN A 31 6.49 1.36 5.71
N GLU A 32 5.96 0.99 6.89
CA GLU A 32 6.34 -0.24 7.59
C GLU A 32 6.07 -1.49 6.74
N ILE A 33 4.91 -1.55 6.07
CA ILE A 33 4.55 -2.66 5.17
C ILE A 33 5.48 -2.69 3.96
N CYS A 34 5.78 -1.55 3.33
CA CYS A 34 6.73 -1.51 2.21
C CYS A 34 8.13 -1.97 2.66
N ALA A 35 8.59 -1.55 3.84
CA ALA A 35 9.87 -1.97 4.40
C ALA A 35 9.90 -3.47 4.72
N ALA A 36 8.84 -4.00 5.37
CA ALA A 36 8.73 -5.41 5.70
C ALA A 36 8.59 -6.31 4.46
N ALA A 37 7.91 -5.82 3.42
CA ALA A 37 7.74 -6.52 2.15
C ALA A 37 8.94 -6.35 1.20
N ALA A 38 9.97 -5.59 1.59
CA ALA A 38 11.11 -5.22 0.76
C ALA A 38 10.71 -4.59 -0.59
N VAL A 39 9.62 -3.81 -0.59
CA VAL A 39 9.10 -3.12 -1.78
C VAL A 39 9.57 -1.67 -1.75
N ALA A 40 10.13 -1.21 -2.88
CA ALA A 40 10.52 0.18 -3.04
C ALA A 40 9.28 1.10 -2.94
N PRO A 41 9.32 2.16 -2.11
CA PRO A 41 8.15 2.95 -1.75
C PRO A 41 7.48 3.73 -2.90
#